data_AF-W5TLH5-F1
#
_entry.id   AF-W5TLH5-F1
#
_cell.length_a   1.000
_cell.length_b   1.000
_cell.length_c   1.000
_cell.angle_alpha   90.00
_cell.angle_beta   90.00
_cell.angle_gamma   90.00
#
_symmetry.space_group_name_H-M   'P 1'
#
loop_
_entity.id
_entity.type
_entity.pdbx_description
1 polymer ?
#
loop_
_entity_poly.entity_id
_entity_poly.type
_entity_poly.pdbx_seq_one_letter_code
_entity_poly.pdbx_strand_id
1 'polypeptide(L)'
;MSDKPIPGLTPHTIAALLNAADGLAGQVRAKLLHSPRPVFLHYLEQSFLALRGQLELGQAPRPGTPAEQLCLHLLLTEAGRRGRSLDTDLIRIHRALLPDHGYEELADAARNSTGTVDFIALGDALSPAGMSMFFTSPDPGNRAA
;
A
#
# COMPACT_ATOMS: atom_id res chain seq x y z
N MET A 1 20.18 -6.34 18.06
CA MET A 1 18.90 -6.50 17.35
C MET A 1 19.22 -6.66 15.88
N SER A 2 18.83 -7.77 15.26
CA SER A 2 19.30 -8.15 13.93
C SER A 2 18.53 -7.38 12.86
N ASP A 3 19.10 -6.28 12.37
CA ASP A 3 18.74 -5.71 11.06
C ASP A 3 19.19 -6.69 9.99
N LYS A 4 18.37 -7.71 9.73
CA LYS A 4 18.51 -8.46 8.49
C LYS A 4 18.08 -7.49 7.38
N PRO A 5 18.98 -7.08 6.46
CA PRO A 5 18.55 -6.31 5.31
C PRO A 5 17.48 -7.14 4.61
N ILE A 6 16.31 -6.55 4.36
CA ILE A 6 15.27 -7.26 3.61
C ILE A 6 15.87 -7.60 2.25
N PRO A 7 15.98 -8.88 1.90
CA PRO A 7 16.52 -9.26 0.60
C PRO A 7 15.67 -8.63 -0.51
N GLY A 8 16.27 -7.74 -1.31
CA GLY A 8 15.61 -7.07 -2.44
C GLY A 8 15.31 -5.58 -2.26
N LEU A 9 15.42 -5.00 -1.06
CA LEU A 9 15.28 -3.55 -0.85
C LEU A 9 16.59 -2.80 -1.22
N THR A 10 16.89 -2.74 -2.51
CA THR A 10 18.03 -1.98 -3.03
C THR A 10 17.70 -0.47 -3.04
N PRO A 11 18.71 0.43 -3.06
CA PRO A 11 18.46 1.87 -3.22
C PRO A 11 17.63 2.21 -4.47
N HIS A 12 17.80 1.44 -5.54
CA HIS A 12 17.01 1.59 -6.76
C HIS A 12 15.53 1.25 -6.51
N THR A 13 15.28 0.14 -5.82
CA THR A 13 13.92 -0.29 -5.49
C THR A 13 13.23 0.66 -4.51
N ILE A 14 13.97 1.18 -3.52
CA ILE A 14 13.48 2.22 -2.60
C ILE A 14 13.06 3.46 -3.40
N ALA A 15 13.91 3.95 -4.31
CA ALA A 15 13.58 5.10 -5.14
C ALA A 15 12.34 4.86 -6.03
N ALA A 16 12.19 3.65 -6.59
CA ALA A 16 11.01 3.28 -7.35
C ALA A 16 9.73 3.30 -6.50
N LEU A 17 9.79 2.78 -5.26
CA LEU A 17 8.67 2.77 -4.32
C LEU A 17 8.32 4.19 -3.84
N LEU A 18 9.31 5.05 -3.57
CA LEU A 18 9.09 6.45 -3.20
C LEU A 18 8.40 7.22 -4.33
N ASN A 19 8.85 7.05 -5.58
CA ASN A 19 8.22 7.67 -6.75
C ASN A 19 6.78 7.16 -6.98
N ALA A 20 6.52 5.88 -6.67
CA ALA A 20 5.17 5.33 -6.69
C ALA A 20 4.31 5.95 -5.58
N ALA A 21 4.85 6.14 -4.38
CA ALA A 21 4.15 6.75 -3.26
C ALA A 21 3.74 8.18 -3.54
N ASP A 22 4.66 9.00 -4.06
CA ASP A 22 4.36 10.37 -4.45
C ASP A 22 3.29 10.43 -5.55
N GLY A 23 3.41 9.55 -6.55
CA GLY A 23 2.46 9.48 -7.66
C GLY A 23 1.05 9.07 -7.22
N LEU A 24 0.94 8.08 -6.32
CA LEU A 24 -0.36 7.59 -5.83
C LEU A 24 -0.97 8.55 -4.82
N ALA A 25 -0.19 9.07 -3.86
CA ALA A 25 -0.66 10.07 -2.90
C ALA A 25 -1.15 11.35 -3.61
N GLY A 26 -0.42 11.80 -4.64
CA GLY A 26 -0.83 12.93 -5.46
C GLY A 26 -2.16 12.70 -6.19
N GLN A 27 -2.38 11.50 -6.73
CA GLN A 27 -3.66 11.12 -7.36
C GLN A 27 -4.81 11.06 -6.36
N VAL A 28 -4.59 10.51 -5.17
CA VAL A 28 -5.58 10.47 -4.10
C VAL A 28 -5.95 11.89 -3.67
N ARG A 29 -4.95 12.75 -3.42
CA ARG A 29 -5.15 14.14 -3.03
C ARG A 29 -5.93 14.93 -4.08
N ALA A 30 -5.64 14.73 -5.36
CA ALA A 30 -6.37 15.38 -6.45
C ALA A 30 -7.86 14.97 -6.51
N LYS A 31 -8.18 13.75 -6.09
CA LYS A 31 -9.57 13.24 -6.06
C LYS A 31 -10.30 13.53 -4.75
N LEU A 32 -9.59 13.85 -3.67
CA LEU A 32 -10.14 13.98 -2.31
C LEU A 32 -11.31 14.98 -2.22
N LEU A 33 -11.15 16.19 -2.79
CA LEU A 33 -12.09 17.30 -2.63
C LEU A 33 -13.44 17.09 -3.34
N HIS A 34 -13.50 16.19 -4.32
CA HIS A 34 -14.69 15.97 -5.15
C HIS A 34 -15.19 14.52 -5.11
N SER A 35 -14.63 13.71 -4.21
CA SER A 35 -14.97 12.30 -4.13
C SER A 35 -16.24 12.08 -3.29
N PRO A 36 -17.12 11.14 -3.70
CA PRO A 36 -18.20 10.67 -2.84
C PRO A 36 -17.69 9.88 -1.62
N ARG A 37 -16.40 9.54 -1.56
CA ARG A 37 -15.77 8.77 -0.48
C ARG A 37 -14.55 9.49 0.11
N PRO A 38 -14.70 10.70 0.68
CA PRO A 38 -13.57 11.52 1.13
C PRO A 38 -12.81 10.87 2.30
N VAL A 39 -13.51 10.17 3.19
CA VAL A 39 -12.89 9.49 4.35
C VAL A 39 -11.98 8.35 3.89
N PHE A 40 -12.45 7.50 2.97
CA PHE A 40 -11.65 6.40 2.42
C PHE A 40 -10.37 6.92 1.75
N LEU A 41 -10.50 7.95 0.90
CA LEU A 41 -9.36 8.58 0.24
C LEU A 41 -8.39 9.21 1.25
N HIS A 42 -8.89 9.82 2.32
CA HIS A 42 -8.04 10.36 3.37
C HIS A 42 -7.20 9.27 4.06
N TYR A 43 -7.79 8.11 4.37
CA TYR A 43 -7.04 6.98 4.95
C TYR A 43 -5.98 6.43 4.00
N LEU A 44 -6.27 6.36 2.69
CA LEU A 44 -5.26 5.96 1.70
C LEU A 44 -4.11 6.97 1.63
N GLU A 45 -4.40 8.27 1.62
CA GLU A 45 -3.38 9.32 1.63
C GLU A 45 -2.46 9.18 2.85
N GLN A 46 -3.03 9.06 4.05
CA GLN A 46 -2.25 8.88 5.29
C GLN A 46 -1.42 7.59 5.26
N SER A 47 -1.98 6.50 4.75
CA SER A 47 -1.28 5.21 4.64
C SER A 47 -0.11 5.28 3.65
N PHE A 48 -0.26 5.96 2.52
CA PHE A 48 0.86 6.20 1.59
C PHE A 48 1.96 7.05 2.24
N LEU A 49 1.61 8.08 3.00
CA LEU A 49 2.58 8.93 3.70
C LEU A 49 3.32 8.15 4.81
N ALA A 50 2.63 7.29 5.56
CA ALA A 50 3.24 6.45 6.59
C ALA A 50 4.27 5.46 5.98
N LEU A 51 3.88 4.76 4.92
CA LEU A 51 4.76 3.83 4.20
C LEU A 51 5.94 4.56 3.56
N ARG A 52 5.73 5.75 3.00
CA ARG A 52 6.80 6.60 2.48
C ARG A 52 7.79 6.97 3.57
N GLY A 53 7.33 7.41 4.74
CA GLY A 53 8.20 7.73 5.87
C GLY A 53 9.06 6.55 6.31
N GLN A 54 8.51 5.34 6.33
CA GLN A 54 9.28 4.12 6.61
C GLN A 54 10.37 3.89 5.53
N LEU A 55 10.02 4.03 4.25
CA LEU A 55 10.97 3.88 3.13
C LEU A 55 12.09 4.94 3.15
N GLU A 56 11.77 6.19 3.47
CA GLU A 56 12.76 7.28 3.60
C GLU A 56 13.76 7.02 4.74
N LEU A 57 13.31 6.38 5.82
CA LEU A 57 14.17 5.93 6.92
C LEU A 57 14.96 4.65 6.59
N GLY A 58 14.85 4.12 5.38
CA GLY A 58 15.45 2.84 4.98
C GLY A 58 14.83 1.63 5.69
N GLN A 59 13.66 1.80 6.30
CA GLN A 59 12.97 0.75 7.04
C GLN A 59 12.12 -0.10 6.10
N ALA A 60 12.00 -1.37 6.48
CA ALA A 60 10.98 -2.28 6.00
C ALA A 60 9.59 -1.65 6.09
N PRO A 61 8.81 -1.57 4.99
CA PRO A 61 7.38 -1.32 5.08
C PRO A 61 6.75 -2.44 5.90
N ARG A 62 6.19 -2.12 7.08
CA ARG A 62 5.50 -3.09 7.93
C ARG A 62 4.06 -2.63 8.10
N PRO A 63 3.16 -3.05 7.20
CA PRO A 63 1.80 -2.58 7.24
C PRO A 63 1.08 -3.16 8.48
N GLY A 64 0.65 -2.28 9.37
CA GLY A 64 -0.08 -2.59 10.59
C GLY A 64 -1.60 -2.51 10.44
N THR A 65 -2.08 -2.02 9.29
CA THR A 65 -3.51 -1.88 8.99
C THR A 65 -3.85 -2.43 7.60
N PRO A 66 -5.11 -2.83 7.33
CA PRO A 66 -5.54 -3.22 5.98
C PRO A 66 -5.35 -2.11 4.94
N ALA A 67 -5.48 -0.84 5.35
CA ALA A 67 -5.22 0.31 4.49
C ALA A 67 -3.74 0.40 4.08
N GLU A 68 -2.83 0.22 5.02
CA GLU A 68 -1.39 0.15 4.73
C GLU A 68 -1.04 -1.07 3.88
N GLN A 69 -1.69 -2.21 4.08
CA GLN A 69 -1.49 -3.39 3.22
C GLN A 69 -1.94 -3.15 1.78
N LEU A 70 -3.12 -2.56 1.58
CA LEU A 70 -3.60 -2.16 0.26
C LEU A 70 -2.65 -1.14 -0.38
N CYS A 71 -2.28 -0.09 0.35
CA CYS A 71 -1.35 0.92 -0.14
C CYS A 71 0.00 0.31 -0.52
N LEU A 72 0.55 -0.60 0.27
CA LEU A 72 1.79 -1.30 -0.05
C LEU A 72 1.65 -2.13 -1.33
N HIS A 73 0.54 -2.83 -1.52
CA HIS A 73 0.28 -3.58 -2.74
C HIS A 73 0.17 -2.66 -3.97
N LEU A 74 -0.51 -1.52 -3.85
CA LEU A 74 -0.61 -0.51 -4.90
C LEU A 74 0.77 0.10 -5.24
N LEU A 75 1.61 0.37 -4.23
CA LEU A 75 2.98 0.86 -4.44
C LEU A 75 3.82 -0.13 -5.24
N LEU A 76 3.79 -1.41 -4.85
CA LEU A 76 4.55 -2.47 -5.51
C LEU A 76 4.08 -2.66 -6.95
N THR A 77 2.76 -2.64 -7.17
CA THR A 77 2.15 -2.73 -8.50
C THR A 77 2.54 -1.54 -9.39
N GLU A 78 2.46 -0.32 -8.88
CA GLU A 78 2.82 0.90 -9.63
C GLU A 78 4.33 0.97 -9.91
N ALA A 79 5.17 0.58 -8.95
CA ALA A 79 6.62 0.50 -9.13
C ALA A 79 6.99 -0.54 -10.21
N GLY A 80 6.37 -1.73 -10.18
CA GLY A 80 6.56 -2.75 -11.20
C GLY A 80 6.10 -2.31 -12.58
N ARG A 81 4.97 -1.59 -12.68
CA ARG A 81 4.47 -1.03 -13.94
C ARG A 81 5.42 -0.01 -14.56
N ARG A 82 5.99 0.89 -13.74
CA ARG A 82 6.92 1.93 -14.21
C ARG A 82 8.31 1.38 -14.55
N GLY A 83 8.73 0.31 -13.89
CA GLY A 83 10.04 -0.32 -14.10
C GLY A 83 10.20 -1.10 -15.40
N ARG A 84 9.12 -1.33 -16.18
CA ARG A 84 9.07 -2.13 -17.44
C ARG A 84 9.61 -3.58 -17.35
N SER A 85 10.09 -4.01 -16.20
CA SER A 85 10.42 -5.38 -15.87
C SER A 85 9.94 -5.59 -14.44
N LEU A 86 9.18 -6.67 -14.23
CA LEU A 86 8.92 -7.20 -12.90
C LEU A 86 10.27 -7.63 -12.33
N ASP A 87 10.97 -6.66 -11.75
CA ASP A 87 12.26 -6.89 -11.15
C ASP A 87 12.08 -8.03 -10.16
N THR A 88 12.91 -9.07 -10.26
CA THR A 88 12.75 -10.27 -9.42
C THR A 88 12.77 -9.88 -7.94
N ASP A 89 13.43 -8.76 -7.64
CA ASP A 89 13.46 -8.12 -6.33
C ASP A 89 12.12 -7.52 -5.91
N LEU A 90 11.35 -6.90 -6.82
CA LEU A 90 9.98 -6.42 -6.52
C LEU A 90 9.03 -7.59 -6.23
N ILE A 91 9.14 -8.71 -6.97
CA ILE A 91 8.36 -9.92 -6.68
C ILE A 91 8.76 -10.51 -5.31
N ARG A 92 10.06 -10.54 -5.01
CA ARG A 92 10.56 -11.01 -3.71
C ARG A 92 10.08 -10.12 -2.57
N ILE A 93 10.13 -8.79 -2.73
CA ILE A 93 9.59 -7.82 -1.78
C ILE A 93 8.09 -8.01 -1.61
N HIS A 94 7.35 -8.19 -2.70
CA HIS A 94 5.92 -8.45 -2.65
C HIS A 94 5.62 -9.72 -1.85
N ARG A 95 6.39 -10.80 -2.01
CA ARG A 95 6.23 -12.03 -1.21
C ARG A 95 6.70 -11.90 0.23
N ALA A 96 7.71 -11.07 0.49
CA ALA A 96 8.31 -10.91 1.82
C ALA A 96 7.53 -9.94 2.72
N LEU A 97 6.91 -8.92 2.13
CA LEU A 97 6.20 -7.86 2.87
C LEU A 97 4.69 -8.07 2.97
N LEU A 98 4.12 -8.92 2.12
CA LEU A 98 2.72 -9.35 2.24
C LEU A 98 2.70 -10.79 2.76
N PRO A 99 2.62 -11.01 4.09
CA PRO A 99 2.42 -12.35 4.63
C PRO A 99 1.09 -12.92 4.11
N ASP A 100 1.06 -14.24 3.91
CA ASP A 100 0.01 -15.02 3.24
C ASP A 100 -1.41 -14.41 3.34
N HIS A 101 -1.88 -13.93 2.20
CA HIS A 101 -3.28 -13.98 1.73
C HIS A 101 -4.40 -13.45 2.66
N GLY A 102 -4.12 -12.54 3.60
CA GLY A 102 -5.17 -12.00 4.48
C GLY A 102 -6.30 -11.26 3.77
N TYR A 103 -6.07 -10.74 2.56
CA TYR A 103 -7.04 -9.96 1.80
C TYR A 103 -6.88 -10.14 0.28
N GLU A 104 -7.08 -11.36 -0.23
CA GLU A 104 -7.02 -11.62 -1.68
C GLU A 104 -7.97 -10.72 -2.48
N GLU A 105 -9.12 -10.37 -1.90
CA GLU A 105 -10.09 -9.43 -2.47
C GLU A 105 -9.48 -8.04 -2.72
N LEU A 106 -8.54 -7.60 -1.88
CA LEU A 106 -7.82 -6.33 -2.06
C LEU A 106 -6.80 -6.41 -3.19
N ALA A 107 -6.10 -7.54 -3.28
CA ALA A 107 -5.17 -7.80 -4.37
C ALA A 107 -5.91 -7.93 -5.72
N ASP A 108 -7.08 -8.57 -5.74
CA ASP A 108 -7.92 -8.68 -6.94
C ASP A 108 -8.51 -7.33 -7.36
N ALA A 109 -9.02 -6.53 -6.42
CA ALA A 109 -9.51 -5.19 -6.72
C ALA A 109 -8.39 -4.28 -7.26
N ALA A 110 -7.17 -4.40 -6.73
CA ALA A 110 -6.00 -3.68 -7.24
C ALA A 110 -5.54 -4.21 -8.61
N ARG A 111 -5.50 -5.54 -8.83
CA ARG A 111 -5.13 -6.16 -10.11
C ARG A 111 -6.09 -5.84 -11.24
N ASN A 112 -7.39 -5.72 -10.95
CA ASN A 112 -8.42 -5.36 -11.93
C ASN A 112 -8.37 -3.87 -12.32
N SER A 113 -7.58 -3.04 -11.63
CA SER A 113 -7.31 -1.66 -12.04
C SER A 113 -6.23 -1.64 -13.14
N THR A 114 -6.60 -2.04 -14.35
CA THR A 114 -5.68 -1.93 -15.51
C THR A 114 -5.52 -0.46 -15.90
N GLY A 115 -4.43 0.18 -15.46
CA GLY A 115 -4.08 1.56 -15.82
C GLY A 115 -3.86 2.46 -14.60
N THR A 116 -4.37 3.69 -14.64
CA THR A 116 -4.46 4.57 -13.45
C THR A 116 -5.43 3.98 -12.44
N VAL A 117 -4.99 3.85 -11.18
CA VAL A 117 -5.81 3.31 -10.09
C VAL A 117 -7.06 4.15 -9.92
N ASP A 118 -8.24 3.54 -10.09
CA ASP A 118 -9.49 4.19 -9.76
C ASP A 118 -9.84 3.96 -8.28
N PHE A 119 -9.38 4.87 -7.43
CA PHE A 119 -9.63 4.82 -6.00
C PHE A 119 -11.11 4.88 -5.61
N ILE A 120 -12.00 5.41 -6.47
CA ILE A 120 -13.43 5.44 -6.17
C ILE A 120 -14.01 4.05 -6.39
N ALA A 121 -13.75 3.45 -7.56
CA ALA A 121 -14.16 2.08 -7.87
C ALA A 121 -13.54 1.06 -6.89
N LEU A 122 -12.30 1.30 -6.45
CA LEU A 122 -11.66 0.51 -5.39
C LEU A 122 -12.43 0.61 -4.07
N GLY A 123 -12.83 1.83 -3.67
CA GLY A 123 -13.69 2.03 -2.50
C GLY A 123 -15.07 1.35 -2.65
N ASP A 124 -15.66 1.40 -3.85
CA ASP A 124 -16.94 0.75 -4.13
C ASP A 124 -16.84 -0.78 -4.07
N ALA A 125 -15.79 -1.37 -4.62
CA ALA A 125 -15.55 -2.81 -4.59
C ALA A 125 -15.36 -3.35 -3.16
N LEU A 126 -14.83 -2.51 -2.26
CA LEU A 126 -14.58 -2.87 -0.86
C LEU A 126 -15.77 -2.57 0.07
N SER A 127 -16.73 -1.79 -0.41
CA SER A 127 -17.91 -1.39 0.36
C SER A 127 -18.84 -2.55 0.76
N PRO A 128 -19.07 -3.59 -0.09
CA PRO A 128 -19.89 -4.76 0.28
C PRO A 128 -19.18 -5.74 1.23
N ALA A 129 -17.86 -5.83 1.16
CA ALA A 129 -17.09 -6.89 1.83
C ALA A 129 -16.42 -6.47 3.15
N GLY A 130 -16.19 -5.18 3.41
CA GLY A 130 -15.47 -4.82 4.64
C GLY A 130 -14.91 -3.42 4.68
N MET A 131 -15.72 -2.38 4.51
CA MET A 131 -15.24 -1.04 4.87
C MET A 131 -14.96 -0.91 6.37
N SER A 132 -15.65 -1.65 7.24
CA SER A 132 -15.44 -1.62 8.69
C SER A 132 -14.04 -2.08 9.12
N MET A 133 -13.42 -3.04 8.42
CA MET A 133 -12.04 -3.50 8.68
C MET A 133 -10.97 -2.47 8.31
N PHE A 134 -11.26 -1.58 7.36
CA PHE A 134 -10.35 -0.47 7.00
C PHE A 134 -10.26 0.59 8.10
N PHE A 135 -11.32 0.76 8.88
CA PHE A 135 -11.42 1.77 9.94
C PHE A 135 -11.13 1.20 11.33
N THR A 136 -10.86 -0.10 11.44
CA THR A 136 -10.44 -0.67 12.71
C THR A 136 -9.00 -0.27 12.95
N SER A 137 -8.81 0.74 13.80
CA SER A 137 -7.50 1.04 14.40
C SER A 137 -6.91 -0.27 14.93
N PRO A 138 -5.59 -0.51 14.78
CA PRO A 138 -4.98 -1.61 15.49
C PRO A 138 -5.28 -1.38 16.97
N ASP A 139 -5.96 -2.33 17.60
CA ASP A 139 -6.31 -2.26 19.00
C ASP A 139 -5.00 -2.05 19.80
N PRO A 140 -4.80 -0.92 20.49
CA PRO A 140 -3.61 -0.73 21.33
C PRO A 140 -3.60 -1.67 22.55
N GLY A 141 -4.66 -2.48 22.73
CA GLY A 141 -4.91 -3.33 23.89
C GLY A 141 -4.16 -4.66 23.99
N ASN A 142 -3.14 -4.96 23.18
CA ASN A 142 -2.31 -6.17 23.41
C ASN A 142 -0.80 -5.91 23.46
N ARG A 143 -0.42 -4.88 24.23
CA ARG A 143 0.88 -4.75 24.88
C ARG A 143 0.70 -4.67 26.40
N ALA A 144 0.05 -5.66 27.00
CA ALA A 144 0.15 -5.94 28.43
C ALA A 144 -0.58 -7.25 28.79
N ALA A 145 0.15 -8.36 28.82
CA ALA A 145 0.16 -9.39 29.87
C ALA A 145 0.96 -10.60 29.40
#